data_AF-A0A1Y1XM64-F1
#
_entry.id   AF-A0A1Y1XM64-F1
#
_cell.length_a   1.000
_cell.length_b   1.000
_cell.length_c   1.000
_cell.angle_alpha   90.00
_cell.angle_beta   90.00
_cell.angle_gamma   90.00
#
_symmetry.space_group_name_H-M   'P 1'
#
loop_
_entity.id
_entity.type
_entity.pdbx_description
1 polymer ?
#
loop_
_entity_poly.entity_id
_entity_poly.type
_entity_poly.pdbx_seq_one_letter_code
_entity_poly.pdbx_strand_id
1 'polypeptide(L)' 'MFETFHQSPHGEFRTSFYNPFEVKTRKRTKKSQFKVLERTFHENPKPNSALRKQLAQELDMTLRGVQVWFQNRRAKAK' A
#
# COMPACT_ATOMS: atom_id res chain seq x y z
N MET A 1 -24.95 -39.79 -10.52
CA MET A 1 -24.15 -40.45 -9.47
C MET A 1 -23.73 -39.36 -8.50
N PHE A 2 -24.24 -39.43 -7.28
CA PHE A 2 -23.98 -38.45 -6.22
C PHE A 2 -23.11 -39.17 -5.18
N GLU A 3 -21.82 -38.86 -5.14
CA GLU A 3 -20.92 -39.39 -4.12
C GLU A 3 -20.65 -38.32 -3.06
N THR A 4 -21.27 -38.54 -1.91
CA THR A 4 -20.97 -37.90 -0.63
C THR A 4 -19.51 -38.16 -0.25
N PHE A 5 -18.73 -37.13 0.06
CA PHE A 5 -17.49 -37.27 0.82
C PHE A 5 -17.39 -36.22 1.94
N HIS A 6 -17.80 -36.68 3.12
CA HIS A 6 -17.23 -36.48 4.45
C HIS A 6 -16.68 -35.09 4.85
N GLN A 7 -17.41 -34.51 5.80
CA GLN A 7 -16.95 -33.65 6.90
C GLN A 7 -15.49 -33.96 7.33
N SER A 8 -14.62 -32.94 7.34
CA SER A 8 -13.42 -32.91 8.17
C SER A 8 -13.55 -31.85 9.27
N PRO A 9 -13.13 -32.15 10.51
CA PRO A 9 -13.40 -31.34 11.69
C PRO A 9 -12.34 -30.24 11.87
N HIS A 10 -12.79 -29.02 12.12
CA HIS A 10 -12.12 -27.94 12.85
C HIS A 10 -10.57 -27.94 12.87
N GLY A 11 -9.96 -27.50 11.78
CA GLY A 11 -8.67 -26.82 11.83
C GLY A 11 -8.91 -25.32 11.92
N GLU A 12 -8.82 -24.74 13.12
CA GLU A 12 -8.84 -23.30 13.36
C GLU A 12 -7.65 -22.61 12.65
N PHE A 13 -7.75 -22.42 11.33
CA PHE A 13 -7.12 -21.27 10.70
C PHE A 13 -7.93 -20.06 11.15
N ARG A 14 -7.63 -19.56 12.36
CA ARG A 14 -8.15 -18.27 12.81
C ARG A 14 -7.69 -17.22 11.80
N THR A 15 -8.59 -16.87 10.89
CA THR A 15 -8.55 -15.65 10.09
C THR A 15 -8.78 -14.43 10.99
N SER A 16 -8.19 -14.39 12.20
CA SER A 16 -8.28 -13.26 13.14
C SER A 16 -7.61 -11.99 12.62
N PHE A 17 -6.97 -12.02 11.46
CA PHE A 17 -6.30 -10.87 10.86
C PHE A 17 -7.21 -10.01 9.97
N TYR A 18 -8.41 -10.48 9.63
CA TYR A 18 -9.36 -9.71 8.82
C TYR A 18 -10.62 -9.43 9.63
N ASN A 19 -10.56 -8.38 10.45
CA ASN A 19 -11.76 -7.72 10.94
C ASN A 19 -12.25 -6.76 9.85
N PRO A 20 -13.32 -7.09 9.08
CA PRO A 20 -13.86 -6.20 8.05
C PRO A 20 -14.39 -4.87 8.62
N PHE A 21 -14.56 -4.79 9.94
CA PHE A 21 -15.00 -3.61 10.66
C PHE A 21 -13.84 -2.72 11.15
N GLU A 22 -12.58 -3.18 11.09
CA GLU A 22 -11.42 -2.33 11.37
C GLU A 22 -11.11 -1.44 10.17
N VAL A 23 -11.75 -0.27 10.14
CA VAL A 23 -11.41 0.79 9.19
C VAL A 23 -10.03 1.34 9.54
N LYS A 24 -8.98 0.81 8.91
CA LYS A 24 -7.63 1.39 8.97
C LYS A 24 -7.70 2.81 8.43
N THR A 25 -7.64 3.79 9.32
CA THR A 25 -7.71 5.20 8.97
C THR A 25 -6.55 5.56 8.05
N ARG A 26 -6.87 6.03 6.84
CA ARG A 26 -5.84 6.40 5.87
C ARG A 26 -5.12 7.64 6.39
N LYS A 27 -3.84 7.51 6.75
CA LYS A 27 -2.99 8.68 7.02
C LYS A 27 -2.83 9.46 5.72
N ARG A 28 -3.45 10.64 5.64
CA ARG A 28 -3.32 11.54 4.50
C ARG A 28 -1.90 12.11 4.46
N THR A 29 -1.26 12.07 3.31
CA THR A 29 0.01 12.76 3.11
C THR A 29 -0.19 14.26 3.32
N LYS A 30 0.71 14.90 4.10
CA LYS A 30 0.68 16.35 4.35
C LYS A 30 0.89 17.09 3.02
N LYS A 31 0.36 18.32 2.92
CA LYS A 31 0.47 19.15 1.71
C LYS A 31 1.94 19.44 1.32
N SER A 32 2.83 19.55 2.30
CA SER A 32 4.28 19.66 2.10
C SER A 32 4.88 18.40 1.47
N GLN A 33 4.56 17.22 2.01
CA GLN A 33 5.00 15.92 1.48
C GLN A 33 4.53 15.72 0.04
N PHE A 34 3.29 16.12 -0.26
CA PHE A 34 2.73 16.02 -1.59
C PHE A 34 3.51 16.84 -2.64
N LYS A 35 3.91 18.07 -2.32
CA LYS A 35 4.66 18.93 -3.25
C LYS A 35 5.99 18.31 -3.67
N VAL A 36 6.72 17.72 -2.73
CA VAL A 36 8.01 17.05 -3.01
C VAL A 36 7.82 15.81 -3.87
N LEU A 37 6.80 15.00 -3.55
CA LEU A 37 6.46 13.80 -4.32
C LEU A 37 6.05 14.16 -5.76
N GLU A 38 5.27 15.21 -5.97
CA GLU A 38 4.89 15.67 -7.30
C GLU A 38 6.07 16.24 -8.10
N ARG A 39 6.94 17.05 -7.47
CA ARG A 39 8.17 17.53 -8.11
C ARG A 39 9.00 16.34 -8.60
N THR A 40 9.27 15.40 -7.70
CA THR A 40 10.06 14.22 -8.04
C THR A 40 9.39 13.35 -9.10
N PHE A 41 8.05 13.29 -9.13
CA PHE A 41 7.31 12.57 -10.15
C PHE A 41 7.44 13.19 -11.54
N HIS A 42 7.49 14.53 -11.64
CA HIS A 42 7.70 15.20 -12.92
C HIS A 42 9.10 14.94 -13.48
N GLU A 43 10.12 14.88 -12.62
CA GLU A 43 11.50 14.58 -13.03
C GLU A 43 11.70 13.08 -13.31
N ASN A 44 11.13 12.21 -12.47
CA ASN A 44 11.25 10.76 -12.59
C ASN A 44 9.96 10.03 -12.16
N PRO A 45 9.08 9.65 -13.12
CA PRO A 45 7.86 8.90 -12.85
C PRO A 45 8.07 7.47 -12.27
N LYS A 46 9.29 6.94 -12.40
CA LYS A 46 9.70 5.60 -11.95
C LYS A 46 10.94 5.72 -11.04
N PRO A 47 10.79 6.25 -9.82
CA PRO A 47 11.92 6.43 -8.91
C PRO A 47 12.54 5.09 -8.55
N ASN A 48 13.88 5.03 -8.57
CA ASN A 48 14.64 3.85 -8.20
C ASN A 48 14.50 3.53 -6.69
N SER A 49 15.10 2.44 -6.21
CA SER A 49 15.02 2.04 -4.79
C SER A 49 15.70 3.07 -3.86
N ALA A 50 16.84 3.62 -4.26
CA ALA A 50 17.60 4.60 -3.46
C ALA A 50 16.84 5.92 -3.30
N LEU A 51 16.28 6.47 -4.39
CA LEU A 51 15.50 7.69 -4.40
C LEU A 51 14.23 7.54 -3.55
N ARG A 52 13.58 6.37 -3.58
CA ARG A 52 12.46 6.08 -2.68
C ARG A 52 12.85 6.07 -1.21
N LYS A 53 14.04 5.56 -0.86
CA LYS A 53 14.58 5.62 0.51
C LYS A 53 14.85 7.05 0.95
N GLN A 54 15.45 7.86 0.08
CA GLN A 54 15.70 9.28 0.36
C GLN A 54 14.39 10.04 0.60
N LEU A 55 13.40 9.88 -0.27
CA LEU A 55 12.08 10.50 -0.10
C LEU A 55 11.37 10.02 1.17
N ALA A 56 11.49 8.74 1.52
CA ALA A 56 10.92 8.21 2.75
C ALA A 56 11.52 8.89 3.99
N GLN A 57 12.84 9.09 4.01
CA GLN A 57 13.53 9.79 5.10
C GLN A 57 13.19 11.28 5.14
N GLU A 58 13.24 11.97 4.00
CA GLU A 58 12.97 13.41 3.91
C GLU A 58 11.52 13.75 4.30
N LEU A 59 10.58 12.89 3.91
CA LEU A 59 9.15 13.12 4.12
C LEU A 59 8.62 12.51 5.42
N ASP A 60 9.46 11.83 6.20
CA ASP A 60 9.02 11.02 7.36
C ASP A 60 7.87 10.08 6.95
N MET A 61 8.06 9.38 5.83
CA MET A 61 7.12 8.44 5.25
C MET A 61 7.73 7.04 5.21
N THR A 62 6.88 6.02 5.28
CA THR A 62 7.37 4.65 5.04
C THR A 62 7.69 4.46 3.56
N LEU A 63 8.68 3.61 3.26
CA LEU A 63 8.99 3.17 1.89
C LEU A 63 7.76 2.68 1.13
N ARG A 64 6.88 1.95 1.83
CA ARG A 64 5.63 1.45 1.27
C ARG A 64 4.67 2.59 0.95
N GLY A 65 4.58 3.61 1.80
CA GLY A 65 3.77 4.81 1.55
C GLY A 65 4.21 5.55 0.29
N VAL A 66 5.53 5.76 0.13
CA VAL A 66 6.10 6.37 -1.08
C VAL A 66 5.80 5.51 -2.31
N GLN A 67 6.02 4.19 -2.23
CA GLN A 67 5.73 3.28 -3.34
C GLN A 67 4.27 3.32 -3.79
N VAL A 68 3.33 3.22 -2.85
CA VAL A 68 1.89 3.25 -3.14
C VAL A 68 1.50 4.61 -3.71
N TRP A 69 2.08 5.71 -3.21
CA TRP A 69 1.85 7.03 -3.77
C TRP A 69 2.25 7.11 -5.24
N PHE A 70 3.46 6.63 -5.60
CA PHE A 70 3.90 6.62 -7.01
C PHE A 70 3.07 5.68 -7.88
N GLN A 71 2.62 4.54 -7.34
CA GLN A 71 1.70 3.64 -8.05
C GLN A 71 0.35 4.33 -8.34
N ASN A 72 -0.26 4.93 -7.31
CA ASN A 72 -1.53 5.63 -7.44
C ASN A 72 -1.41 6.87 -8.34
N ARG A 73 -0.31 7.61 -8.24
CA ARG A 73 -0.07 8.80 -9.07
C ARG A 73 0.05 8.45 -10.54
N ARG A 74 0.70 7.32 -10.88
CA ARG A 74 0.74 6.79 -12.26
C ARG A 74 -0.60 6.27 -12.73
N ALA A 75 -1.34 5.57 -11.87
CA ALA A 75 -2.69 5.10 -12.22
C ALA A 75 -3.63 6.26 -12.56
N LYS A 76 -3.50 7.40 -11.87
CA LYS A 76 -4.25 8.63 -12.15
C LYS A 76 -3.74 9.38 -13.40
N ALA A 77 -2.49 9.16 -13.80
CA ALA A 77 -1.91 9.79 -14.99
C ALA A 77 -2.21 9.01 -16.29
N LYS A 78 -2.80 7.82 -16.18
CA LYS A 78 -3.36 7.05 -17.28
C LYS A 78 -4.82 7.45 -17.47
#